data_AF-A0A3A5LC92-F1
#
_entry.id   AF-A0A3A5LC92-F1
#
_cell.length_a   1.000
_cell.length_b   1.000
_cell.length_c   1.000
_cell.angle_alpha   90.00
_cell.angle_beta   90.00
_cell.angle_gamma   90.00
#
_symmetry.space_group_name_H-M   'P 1'
#
loop_
_entity.id
_entity.type
_entity.pdbx_description
1 polymer ?
#
loop_
_entity_poly.entity_id
_entity_poly.type
_entity_poly.pdbx_seq_one_letter_code
_entity_poly.pdbx_strand_id
1 'polypeptide(L)'
;MLFKKSAEVAPQDQGCFYIPWVERPRNLEKMKESGHLWTYLTAKNIYRHFYTAPECVPRDNHHVAICFKVRLTSEQQSRLELLKTGVTRVYRGDLSFEPDAIESCLVLTSQESKEYRRESAEENHPSPMTL
;
A
#
# COMPACT_ATOMS: atom_id res chain seq x y z
N MET A 1 -34.29 -4.80 -10.52
CA MET A 1 -32.98 -4.14 -10.64
C MET A 1 -32.34 -4.13 -9.25
N LEU A 2 -31.28 -4.91 -9.05
CA LEU A 2 -30.57 -4.96 -7.77
C LEU A 2 -29.52 -3.84 -7.75
N PHE A 3 -29.78 -2.79 -6.98
CA PHE A 3 -28.79 -1.75 -6.69
C PHE A 3 -27.67 -2.39 -5.87
N LYS A 4 -26.51 -2.59 -6.50
CA LYS A 4 -25.28 -2.85 -5.74
C LYS A 4 -25.00 -1.62 -4.91
N LYS A 5 -25.24 -1.74 -3.61
CA LYS A 5 -24.87 -0.77 -2.58
C LYS A 5 -23.41 -0.41 -2.79
N SER A 6 -23.15 0.84 -3.20
CA SER A 6 -21.79 1.39 -3.23
C SER A 6 -21.21 1.20 -1.85
N ALA A 7 -20.10 0.45 -1.76
CA ALA A 7 -19.34 0.35 -0.53
C ALA A 7 -18.98 1.77 -0.10
N GLU A 8 -19.58 2.20 1.02
CA GLU A 8 -19.19 3.41 1.72
C GLU A 8 -17.72 3.21 2.11
N VAL A 9 -16.84 3.97 1.46
CA VAL A 9 -15.42 3.98 1.79
C VAL A 9 -15.33 4.45 3.23
N ALA A 10 -14.79 3.61 4.11
CA ALA A 10 -14.62 3.97 5.51
C ALA A 10 -13.88 5.32 5.59
N PRO A 11 -14.34 6.27 6.43
CA PRO A 11 -13.77 7.62 6.49
C PRO A 11 -12.29 7.67 6.91
N GLN A 12 -11.68 6.54 7.28
CA GLN A 12 -10.28 6.43 7.68
C GLN A 12 -9.27 6.35 6.52
N ASP A 13 -9.70 6.12 5.27
CA ASP A 13 -8.79 5.93 4.12
C ASP A 13 -8.77 7.11 3.13
N GLN A 14 -9.30 8.28 3.48
CA GLN A 14 -9.11 9.48 2.67
C GLN A 14 -7.61 9.82 2.56
N GLY A 15 -7.08 9.82 1.33
CA GLY A 15 -5.68 10.12 1.03
C GLY A 15 -4.73 8.91 1.03
N CYS A 16 -5.25 7.71 1.29
CA CYS A 16 -4.49 6.46 1.17
C CYS A 16 -4.55 5.93 -0.26
N PHE A 17 -3.41 5.47 -0.76
CA PHE A 17 -3.29 4.83 -2.06
C PHE A 17 -2.59 3.48 -1.92
N TYR A 18 -3.00 2.55 -2.77
CA TYR A 18 -2.50 1.18 -2.78
C TYR A 18 -1.71 0.97 -4.06
N ILE A 19 -0.45 0.57 -3.92
CA ILE A 19 0.45 0.34 -5.05
C ILE A 19 0.73 -1.17 -5.14
N PRO A 20 0.38 -1.85 -6.24
CA PRO A 20 0.59 -3.28 -6.35
C PRO A 20 2.08 -3.62 -6.42
N TRP A 21 2.45 -4.72 -5.76
CA TRP A 21 3.67 -5.43 -6.03
C TRP A 21 3.40 -6.39 -7.20
N VAL A 22 4.08 -6.17 -8.32
CA VAL A 22 3.85 -6.93 -9.57
C VAL A 22 4.40 -8.36 -9.48
N GLU A 23 5.54 -8.54 -8.82
CA GLU A 23 6.17 -9.84 -8.57
C GLU A 23 5.74 -10.45 -7.24
N ARG A 24 5.50 -11.77 -7.20
CA ARG A 24 5.25 -12.46 -5.93
C ARG A 24 6.57 -12.81 -5.23
N PRO A 25 6.94 -12.17 -4.11
CA PRO A 25 8.09 -12.58 -3.32
C PRO A 25 7.89 -13.99 -2.75
N ARG A 26 8.97 -14.80 -2.74
CA ARG A 26 8.95 -16.17 -2.20
C ARG A 26 8.76 -16.22 -0.69
N ASN A 27 9.17 -15.18 0.04
CA ASN A 27 9.05 -15.12 1.50
C ASN A 27 8.93 -13.66 1.99
N LEU A 28 7.69 -13.19 2.17
CA LEU A 28 7.38 -11.83 2.65
C LEU A 28 7.90 -11.57 4.06
N GLU A 29 7.77 -12.53 4.98
CA GLU A 29 8.21 -12.39 6.37
C GLU A 29 9.71 -12.12 6.43
N LYS A 30 10.51 -12.90 5.69
CA LYS A 30 11.96 -12.68 5.61
C LYS A 30 12.31 -11.33 4.99
N MET A 31 11.52 -10.85 4.02
CA MET A 31 11.72 -9.51 3.43
C MET A 31 11.32 -8.38 4.38
N LYS A 32 10.31 -8.59 5.24
CA LYS A 32 9.94 -7.67 6.32
C LYS A 32 11.11 -7.54 7.30
N GLU A 33 11.64 -8.67 7.79
CA GLU A 33 12.75 -8.73 8.76
C GLU A 33 14.04 -8.09 8.23
N SER A 34 14.36 -8.35 6.96
CA SER A 34 15.55 -7.77 6.30
C SER A 34 15.37 -6.33 5.82
N GLY A 35 14.19 -5.72 6.00
CA GLY A 35 13.89 -4.36 5.59
C GLY A 35 13.72 -4.14 4.08
N HIS A 36 14.05 -5.14 3.24
CA HIS A 36 13.89 -5.08 1.79
C HIS A 36 12.44 -4.85 1.34
N LEU A 37 11.46 -5.22 2.18
CA LEU A 37 10.05 -4.94 1.92
C LEU A 37 9.80 -3.44 1.74
N TRP A 38 10.46 -2.61 2.54
CA TRP A 38 10.22 -1.17 2.61
C TRP A 38 11.02 -0.36 1.58
N THR A 39 11.90 -1.00 0.81
CA THR A 39 12.71 -0.32 -0.20
C THR A 39 12.14 -0.43 -1.60
N TYR A 40 11.10 -1.25 -1.84
CA TYR A 40 10.55 -1.49 -3.17
C TYR A 40 10.05 -0.22 -3.87
N LEU A 41 9.46 0.71 -3.12
CA LEU A 41 8.89 1.94 -3.65
C LEU A 41 9.86 3.13 -3.71
N THR A 42 11.13 2.94 -3.30
CA THR A 42 12.14 4.02 -3.33
C THR A 42 12.72 4.25 -4.72
N ALA A 43 12.63 3.25 -5.60
CA ALA A 43 13.13 3.36 -6.96
C ALA A 43 12.39 4.47 -7.74
N LYS A 44 13.18 5.36 -8.34
CA LYS A 44 12.73 6.51 -9.15
C LYS A 44 12.46 6.09 -10.60
N ASN A 45 11.71 6.90 -11.33
CA ASN A 45 11.40 6.72 -12.76
C ASN A 45 10.68 5.39 -13.09
N ILE A 46 9.99 4.79 -12.11
CA ILE A 46 9.15 3.61 -12.33
C ILE A 46 7.71 4.07 -12.36
N TYR A 47 7.03 3.76 -13.46
CA TYR A 47 5.62 4.02 -13.62
C TYR A 47 4.79 3.01 -12.82
N ARG A 48 3.95 3.52 -11.92
CA ARG A 48 3.17 2.72 -10.96
C ARG A 48 1.68 3.01 -11.11
N HIS A 49 0.88 2.01 -10.75
CA HIS A 49 -0.56 2.14 -10.62
C HIS A 49 -0.90 2.46 -9.16
N PHE A 50 -1.75 3.47 -8.95
CA PHE A 50 -2.22 3.87 -7.63
C PHE A 50 -3.72 3.65 -7.56
N TYR A 51 -4.13 2.76 -6.67
CA TYR A 51 -5.53 2.43 -6.44
C TYR A 51 -6.02 3.18 -5.19
N THR A 52 -7.26 3.64 -5.18
CA THR A 52 -7.84 4.32 -4.01
C THR A 52 -8.44 3.35 -2.98
N ALA A 53 -8.47 2.06 -3.30
CA ALA A 53 -9.05 1.04 -2.43
C ALA A 53 -8.32 -0.30 -2.66
N PRO A 54 -8.08 -1.10 -1.62
CA PRO A 54 -7.32 -2.34 -1.72
C PRO A 54 -8.05 -3.39 -2.56
N GLU A 55 -9.39 -3.44 -2.49
CA GLU A 55 -10.20 -4.40 -3.25
C GLU A 55 -10.18 -4.18 -4.77
N CYS A 56 -9.73 -3.01 -5.22
CA CYS A 56 -9.57 -2.68 -6.63
C CYS A 56 -8.22 -3.15 -7.20
N VAL A 57 -7.29 -3.59 -6.34
CA VAL A 57 -5.98 -4.08 -6.78
C VAL A 57 -6.17 -5.42 -7.51
N PRO A 58 -5.61 -5.59 -8.72
CA PRO A 58 -5.73 -6.82 -9.48
C PRO A 58 -5.04 -7.97 -8.74
N ARG A 59 -5.76 -9.09 -8.63
CA ARG A 59 -5.23 -10.35 -8.09
C ARG A 59 -4.62 -11.19 -9.21
N ASP A 60 -3.62 -11.98 -8.87
CA ASP A 60 -3.01 -12.92 -9.80
C ASP A 60 -3.88 -14.18 -10.02
N ASN A 61 -3.35 -15.13 -10.79
CA ASN A 61 -4.03 -16.41 -11.09
C ASN A 61 -4.31 -17.28 -9.86
N HIS A 62 -3.69 -17.00 -8.70
CA HIS A 62 -3.96 -17.69 -7.44
C HIS A 62 -4.90 -16.89 -6.54
N HIS A 63 -5.54 -15.85 -7.06
CA HIS A 63 -6.40 -14.94 -6.32
C HIS A 63 -5.70 -14.21 -5.16
N VAL A 64 -4.40 -13.95 -5.27
CA VAL A 64 -3.67 -13.12 -4.29
C VAL A 64 -3.24 -11.82 -4.94
N ALA A 65 -3.39 -10.72 -4.21
CA ALA A 65 -2.77 -9.45 -4.52
C ALA A 65 -1.87 -9.02 -3.36
N ILE A 66 -0.72 -8.43 -3.69
CA ILE A 66 0.16 -7.80 -2.71
C ILE A 66 0.20 -6.32 -3.06
N CYS A 67 -0.03 -5.45 -2.09
CA CYS A 67 0.06 -4.01 -2.32
C CYS A 67 0.62 -3.27 -1.12
N PHE A 68 1.24 -2.14 -1.39
CA PHE A 68 1.72 -1.21 -0.39
C PHE A 68 0.68 -0.14 -0.14
N LYS A 69 0.34 0.08 1.12
CA LYS A 69 -0.45 1.22 1.56
C LYS A 69 0.50 2.40 1.76
N VAL A 70 0.27 3.46 1.01
CA VAL A 70 1.01 4.72 1.12
C VAL A 70 0.05 5.87 1.30
N ARG A 71 0.46 6.88 2.05
CA ARG A 71 -0.25 8.16 2.13
C ARG A 71 0.49 9.17 1.29
N LEU A 72 -0.22 9.75 0.33
CA LEU A 72 0.37 10.77 -0.51
C LEU A 72 0.32 12.13 0.20
N THR A 73 1.35 12.94 -0.01
CA THR A 73 1.27 14.36 0.35
C THR A 73 0.28 15.06 -0.57
N SER A 74 -0.25 16.22 -0.14
CA SER A 74 -1.17 17.02 -0.97
C SER A 74 -0.57 17.33 -2.34
N GLU A 75 0.74 17.62 -2.40
CA GLU A 75 1.44 17.87 -3.67
C GLU A 75 1.48 16.63 -4.58
N GLN A 76 1.82 15.46 -4.03
CA GLN A 76 1.82 14.20 -4.78
C GLN A 76 0.42 13.84 -5.28
N GLN A 77 -0.60 14.05 -4.45
CA GLN A 77 -1.99 13.83 -4.81
C GLN A 77 -2.41 14.75 -5.96
N SER A 78 -2.14 16.05 -5.88
CA SER A 78 -2.43 16.99 -6.96
C SER A 78 -1.74 16.59 -8.26
N ARG A 79 -0.47 16.13 -8.19
CA ARG A 79 0.25 15.61 -9.37
C ARG A 79 -0.42 14.40 -9.99
N LEU A 80 -0.92 13.45 -9.19
CA LEU A 80 -1.65 12.29 -9.71
C LEU A 80 -3.01 12.66 -10.31
N GLU A 81 -3.72 13.61 -9.70
CA GLU A 81 -5.02 14.07 -10.20
C GLU A 81 -4.92 14.69 -11.60
N LEU A 82 -3.83 15.40 -11.89
CA LEU A 82 -3.52 15.92 -13.23
C LEU A 82 -3.27 14.81 -14.27
N LEU A 83 -2.88 13.62 -13.83
CA LEU A 83 -2.57 12.47 -14.68
C LEU A 83 -3.75 11.49 -14.80
N LYS A 84 -4.90 11.81 -14.21
CA LYS A 84 -6.09 10.95 -14.24
C LYS A 84 -6.63 10.84 -15.66
N THR A 85 -6.46 9.68 -16.27
CA THR A 85 -7.02 9.37 -17.59
C THR A 85 -8.38 8.68 -17.40
N GLY A 86 -9.47 9.45 -17.49
CA GLY A 86 -10.85 8.94 -17.52
C GLY A 86 -11.54 8.74 -16.15
N VAL A 87 -12.60 7.92 -16.14
CA VAL A 87 -13.51 7.71 -14.99
C VAL A 87 -12.98 6.63 -14.02
N THR A 88 -11.83 6.04 -14.29
CA THR A 88 -11.28 4.93 -13.49
C THR A 88 -10.74 5.42 -12.14
N ARG A 89 -10.96 4.62 -11.08
CA ARG A 89 -10.41 4.81 -9.72
C ARG A 89 -8.93 4.43 -9.60
N VAL A 90 -8.21 4.49 -10.71
CA VAL A 90 -6.81 4.08 -10.82
C VAL A 90 -6.05 5.24 -11.43
N TYR A 91 -5.05 5.71 -10.71
CA TYR A 91 -4.11 6.73 -11.18
C TYR A 91 -2.83 6.05 -11.67
N ARG A 92 -2.12 6.73 -12.55
CA ARG A 92 -0.86 6.24 -13.10
C ARG A 92 0.17 7.35 -13.08
N GLY A 93 1.35 7.07 -12.54
CA GLY A 93 2.40 8.07 -12.35
C GLY A 93 3.72 7.46 -11.88
N ASP A 94 4.76 8.28 -11.84
CA ASP A 94 6.15 7.90 -11.56
C ASP A 94 6.64 8.39 -10.20
N LEU A 95 5.79 8.30 -9.17
CA LEU A 95 6.16 8.69 -7.82
C LEU A 95 7.10 7.67 -7.16
N SER A 96 8.14 8.16 -6.50
CA SER A 96 8.98 7.42 -5.56
C SER A 96 8.66 7.81 -4.12
N PHE A 97 8.92 6.88 -3.19
CA PHE A 97 8.58 7.04 -1.78
C PHE A 97 9.81 6.79 -0.92
N GLU A 98 9.99 7.60 0.12
CA GLU A 98 10.89 7.23 1.20
C GLU A 98 10.32 6.02 1.95
N PRO A 99 11.16 5.13 2.52
CA PRO A 99 10.69 3.95 3.23
C PRO A 99 9.70 4.26 4.37
N ASP A 100 9.83 5.43 5.01
CA ASP A 100 8.97 5.86 6.11
C ASP A 100 7.58 6.31 5.64
N ALA A 101 7.40 6.63 4.34
CA ALA A 101 6.10 6.98 3.77
C ALA A 101 5.23 5.74 3.46
N ILE A 102 5.80 4.53 3.58
CA ILE A 102 5.09 3.27 3.39
C ILE A 102 4.47 2.86 4.73
N GLU A 103 3.15 3.03 4.85
CA GLU A 103 2.43 2.72 6.10
C GLU A 103 2.45 1.21 6.37
N SER A 104 2.16 0.41 5.34
CA SER A 104 2.10 -1.05 5.46
C SER A 104 2.16 -1.77 4.11
N CYS A 105 2.41 -3.07 4.17
CA CYS A 105 2.26 -4.00 3.06
C CYS A 105 1.09 -4.94 3.34
N LEU A 106 0.16 -5.04 2.40
CA LEU A 106 -1.05 -5.85 2.49
C LEU A 106 -0.93 -7.07 1.59
N VAL A 107 -1.36 -8.22 2.10
CA VAL A 107 -1.58 -9.44 1.32
C VAL A 107 -3.07 -9.72 1.33
N LEU A 108 -3.68 -9.60 0.16
CA LEU A 108 -5.11 -9.75 -0.06
C LEU A 108 -5.36 -11.09 -0.74
N THR A 109 -6.05 -12.00 -0.06
CA THR A 109 -6.52 -13.25 -0.66
C THR A 109 -8.02 -13.18 -0.94
N SER A 110 -8.64 -14.28 -1.36
CA SER A 110 -10.10 -14.37 -1.47
C SER A 110 -10.80 -14.45 -0.11
N GLN A 111 -10.10 -14.86 0.94
CA GLN A 111 -10.68 -15.19 2.25
C GLN A 111 -10.26 -14.19 3.34
N GLU A 112 -9.06 -13.64 3.23
CA GLU A 112 -8.44 -12.83 4.28
C GLU A 112 -7.60 -11.69 3.73
N SER A 113 -7.34 -10.70 4.59
CA SER A 113 -6.39 -9.63 4.37
C SER A 113 -5.39 -9.63 5.52
N LYS A 114 -4.11 -9.83 5.23
CA LYS A 114 -3.02 -9.75 6.21
C LYS A 114 -2.23 -8.47 5.99
N GLU A 115 -2.07 -7.67 7.04
CA GLU A 115 -1.32 -6.42 7.03
C GLU A 115 0.02 -6.58 7.76
N TYR A 116 1.10 -6.22 7.08
CA TYR A 116 2.45 -6.11 7.62
C TYR A 116 2.75 -4.63 7.82
N ARG A 117 2.94 -4.21 9.06
CA ARG A 117 3.41 -2.85 9.38
C ARG A 117 4.90 -2.86 9.62
N ARG A 118 5.53 -1.71 9.39
CA ARG A 118 6.89 -1.48 9.84
C ARG A 118 6.86 -1.32 11.35
N GLU A 119 7.54 -2.20 12.06
CA GLU A 119 7.79 -2.01 13.48
C GLU A 119 8.73 -0.81 13.61
N SER A 120 8.19 0.34 14.00
CA SER A 120 9.00 1.49 14.38
C SER A 120 9.88 1.07 15.55
N ALA A 121 11.18 1.39 15.50
CA ALA A 121 12.16 1.01 16.52
C ALA A 121 11.97 1.74 17.88
N GLU A 122 10.75 2.10 18.28
CA GLU A 122 10.45 2.84 19.51
C GLU A 122 9.68 2.03 20.58
N GLU A 123 9.55 0.70 20.44
CA GLU A 123 8.95 -0.16 21.49
C GLU A 123 9.92 -1.17 22.13
N ASN A 124 11.22 -0.87 22.14
CA ASN A 124 12.19 -1.57 23.00
C ASN A 124 13.01 -0.58 23.83
N HIS A 125 12.34 0.33 24.55
CA HIS A 125 12.90 0.78 25.80
C HIS A 125 12.49 -0.23 26.87
N PRO A 126 13.38 -1.15 27.32
CA PRO A 126 13.12 -1.84 28.57
C PRO A 126 12.91 -0.76 29.62
N SER A 127 11.73 -0.75 30.25
CA SER A 127 11.48 0.12 31.39
C SER A 127 12.65 -0.04 32.36
N PRO A 128 13.28 1.05 32.82
CA PRO A 128 14.33 0.92 33.82
C PRO A 128 13.70 0.24 35.03
N MET A 129 14.25 -0.93 35.38
CA MET A 129 13.94 -1.64 36.62
C MET A 129 14.23 -0.65 37.76
N THR A 130 13.19 -0.15 38.40
CA THR A 130 13.31 0.61 39.64
C THR A 130 13.82 -0.34 40.71
N LEU A 131 15.04 -0.13 41.18
CA LEU A 131 15.60 -0.73 42.39
C LEU A 131 14.96 -0.12 43.63
#